data_AF-A0AAV8S790-F1
#
_entry.id   AF-A0AAV8S790-F1
#
_cell.length_a   1.000
_cell.length_b   1.000
_cell.length_c   1.000
_cell.angle_alpha   90.00
_cell.angle_beta   90.00
_cell.angle_gamma   90.00
#
_symmetry.space_group_name_H-M   'P 1'
#
loop_
_entity.id
_entity.type
_entity.pdbx_description
1 polymer ?
#
loop_
_entity_poly.entity_id
_entity_poly.type
_entity_poly.pdbx_seq_one_letter_code
_entity_poly.pdbx_strand_id
1 'polypeptide(L)'
;MIPKKHAEEHFLNTHAPVACSLCSETMEREILAIHKGENCPQRIVTCEFCEFPLPAIDLAEHQEVCGNRTELCSLCNKYIRLRERYNHENRCTGVPDDIVGTSRDVRPAERGQGAQRRPPPEFSKKRFLFTIAITGIAVILGSLLFQRKPENNQMN
;
A
#
# COMPACT_ATOMS: atom_id res chain seq x y z
N MET A 1 28.95 -9.06 41.65
CA MET A 1 28.20 -9.84 42.65
C MET A 1 27.07 -8.97 43.18
N ILE A 2 25.83 -9.45 43.16
CA ILE A 2 24.64 -8.66 43.55
C ILE A 2 24.05 -9.24 44.84
N PRO A 3 23.73 -8.42 45.85
CA PRO A 3 23.11 -8.90 47.08
C PRO A 3 21.80 -9.65 46.79
N LYS A 4 21.57 -10.80 47.44
CA LYS A 4 20.38 -11.66 47.20
C LYS A 4 19.05 -10.90 47.26
N LYS A 5 18.93 -9.92 48.17
CA LYS A 5 17.76 -9.05 48.30
C LYS A 5 17.41 -8.22 47.05
N HIS A 6 18.38 -7.98 46.17
CA HIS A 6 18.21 -7.21 44.93
C HIS A 6 18.37 -8.08 43.68
N ALA A 7 18.49 -9.40 43.82
CA ALA A 7 18.71 -10.29 42.69
C ALA A 7 17.52 -10.29 41.72
N GLU A 8 16.29 -10.24 42.25
CA GLU A 8 15.06 -10.22 41.45
C GLU A 8 14.91 -8.90 40.69
N GLU A 9 15.08 -7.77 41.38
CA GLU A 9 15.05 -6.44 40.75
C GLU A 9 16.13 -6.31 39.66
N HIS A 10 17.34 -6.79 39.93
CA HIS A 10 18.40 -6.82 38.92
C HIS A 10 18.02 -7.68 37.71
N PHE A 11 17.47 -8.86 37.94
CA PHE A 11 17.04 -9.74 36.86
C PHE A 11 15.96 -9.06 36.00
N LEU A 12 14.92 -8.49 36.62
CA LEU A 12 13.84 -7.81 35.91
C LEU A 12 14.32 -6.61 35.08
N ASN A 13 15.31 -5.87 35.59
CA ASN A 13 15.82 -4.69 34.91
C ASN A 13 16.87 -5.02 33.83
N THR A 14 17.65 -6.09 34.02
CA THR A 14 18.84 -6.36 33.21
C THR A 14 18.66 -7.54 32.26
N HIS A 15 18.06 -8.63 32.72
CA HIS A 15 18.05 -9.93 32.02
C HIS A 15 16.65 -10.40 31.62
N ALA A 16 15.59 -9.84 32.20
CA ALA A 16 14.24 -10.25 31.87
C ALA A 16 13.96 -10.00 30.38
N PRO A 17 13.40 -11.00 29.68
CA PRO A 17 12.98 -10.83 28.30
C PRO A 17 12.00 -9.67 28.13
N VAL A 18 12.09 -8.99 26.99
CA VAL A 18 11.27 -7.85 26.63
C VAL A 18 10.51 -8.16 25.34
N ALA A 19 9.27 -7.66 25.25
CA ALA A 19 8.47 -7.80 24.05
C ALA A 19 8.79 -6.70 23.03
N CYS A 20 8.83 -7.06 21.74
CA CYS A 20 8.91 -6.11 20.65
C CYS A 20 7.60 -5.33 20.53
N SER A 21 7.68 -4.01 20.44
CA SER A 21 6.51 -3.13 20.31
C SER A 21 5.78 -3.24 18.96
N LEU A 22 6.40 -3.85 17.95
CA LEU A 22 5.84 -3.94 16.59
C LEU A 22 5.18 -5.30 16.33
N CYS A 23 5.81 -6.40 16.76
CA CYS A 23 5.33 -7.76 16.51
C CYS A 23 4.94 -8.54 17.78
N SER A 24 5.11 -7.97 18.97
CA SER A 24 4.83 -8.59 20.27
C SER A 24 5.62 -9.85 20.60
N GLU A 25 6.63 -10.18 19.80
CA GLU A 25 7.55 -11.29 20.08
C GLU A 25 8.45 -10.96 21.28
N THR A 26 8.68 -11.93 22.16
CA THR A 26 9.50 -11.77 23.37
C THR A 26 10.92 -12.25 23.13
N MET A 27 11.91 -11.44 23.51
CA MET A 27 13.32 -11.68 23.24
C MET A 27 14.24 -11.06 24.31
N GLU A 28 15.52 -11.39 24.29
CA GLU A 28 16.51 -10.78 25.20
C GLU A 28 16.65 -9.27 24.92
N ARG A 29 16.99 -8.50 25.95
CA ARG A 29 17.07 -7.03 25.84
C ARG A 29 18.16 -6.59 24.87
N GLU A 30 19.27 -7.30 24.85
CA GLU A 30 20.44 -7.06 24.02
C GLU A 30 20.12 -7.22 22.52
N ILE A 31 19.24 -8.16 22.16
CA ILE A 31 18.89 -8.44 20.76
C ILE A 31 17.72 -7.60 20.26
N LEU A 32 16.96 -6.93 21.15
CA LEU A 32 15.79 -6.13 20.78
C LEU A 32 16.12 -5.04 19.74
N ALA A 33 17.29 -4.41 19.85
CA ALA A 33 17.71 -3.36 18.92
C ALA A 33 17.93 -3.92 17.50
N ILE A 34 18.65 -5.04 17.39
CA ILE A 34 18.91 -5.74 16.12
C ILE A 34 17.60 -6.27 15.55
N HIS A 35 16.74 -6.85 16.39
CA HIS A 35 15.43 -7.30 15.96
C HIS A 35 14.63 -6.16 15.33
N LYS A 36 14.48 -5.01 16.00
CA LYS A 36 13.72 -3.87 15.46
C LYS A 36 14.29 -3.33 14.15
N GLY A 37 15.62 -3.33 13.99
CA GLY A 37 16.29 -2.81 12.80
C GLY A 37 16.26 -3.76 11.60
N GLU A 38 16.44 -5.06 11.83
CA GLU A 38 16.78 -6.00 10.76
C GLU A 38 15.83 -7.19 10.66
N ASN A 39 15.38 -7.75 11.79
CA ASN A 39 14.67 -9.03 11.79
C ASN A 39 13.15 -8.90 11.95
N CYS A 40 12.66 -7.79 12.49
CA CYS A 40 11.26 -7.64 12.81
C CYS A 40 10.42 -7.70 11.52
N PRO A 41 9.44 -8.62 11.41
CA PRO A 41 8.59 -8.73 10.21
C PRO A 41 7.70 -7.50 10.02
N GLN A 42 7.43 -6.78 11.11
CA GLN A 42 6.61 -5.57 11.13
C GLN A 42 7.42 -4.28 11.00
N ARG A 43 8.75 -4.35 10.81
CA ARG A 43 9.56 -3.15 10.53
C ARG A 43 9.13 -2.55 9.19
N ILE A 44 9.16 -1.22 9.11
CA ILE A 44 8.86 -0.51 7.86
C ILE A 44 10.10 -0.52 6.96
N VAL A 45 9.92 -0.99 5.74
CA VAL A 45 10.90 -1.00 4.66
C VAL A 45 10.28 -0.36 3.42
N THR A 46 11.10 0.10 2.48
CA THR A 46 10.62 0.72 1.24
C THR A 46 10.80 -0.23 0.06
N CYS A 47 9.79 -0.31 -0.81
CA CYS A 47 9.91 -1.03 -2.07
C CYS A 47 10.99 -0.41 -2.97
N GLU A 48 11.90 -1.24 -3.50
CA GLU A 48 12.98 -0.76 -4.38
C GLU A 48 12.49 -0.22 -5.75
N PHE A 49 11.26 -0.56 -6.15
CA PHE A 49 10.72 -0.18 -7.45
C PHE A 49 9.83 1.07 -7.41
N CYS A 50 9.10 1.29 -6.32
CA CYS A 50 8.15 2.40 -6.20
C CYS A 50 8.29 3.23 -4.92
N GLU A 51 9.29 2.94 -4.09
CA GLU A 51 9.61 3.66 -2.85
C GLU A 51 8.49 3.66 -1.80
N PHE A 52 7.43 2.88 -2.02
CA PHE A 52 6.31 2.78 -1.09
C PHE A 52 6.77 2.14 0.23
N PRO A 53 6.49 2.76 1.40
CA PRO A 53 6.81 2.20 2.70
C PRO A 53 5.76 1.16 3.13
N LEU A 54 6.22 -0.03 3.51
CA LEU A 54 5.37 -1.14 3.95
C LEU A 54 6.06 -2.05 4.98
N PRO A 55 5.31 -2.87 5.73
CA PRO A 55 5.89 -3.90 6.58
C PRO A 55 6.77 -4.88 5.80
N ALA A 56 7.89 -5.30 6.39
CA ALA A 56 8.82 -6.22 5.75
C ALA A 56 8.19 -7.58 5.38
N ILE A 57 7.18 -8.02 6.13
CA ILE A 57 6.42 -9.24 5.82
C ILE A 57 5.71 -9.18 4.47
N ASP A 58 5.26 -8.00 4.05
CA ASP A 58 4.49 -7.80 2.82
C ASP A 58 5.40 -7.43 1.62
N LEU A 59 6.68 -7.12 1.87
CA LEU A 59 7.60 -6.59 0.86
C LEU A 59 7.77 -7.53 -0.34
N ALA A 60 7.96 -8.84 -0.09
CA ALA A 60 8.21 -9.80 -1.16
C ALA A 60 7.00 -9.94 -2.10
N GLU A 61 5.80 -10.12 -1.56
CA GLU A 61 4.57 -10.20 -2.37
C GLU A 61 4.34 -8.90 -3.15
N HIS A 62 4.55 -7.75 -2.51
CA HIS A 62 4.47 -6.46 -3.17
C HIS A 62 5.50 -6.33 -4.31
N GLN A 63 6.76 -6.73 -4.11
CA GLN A 63 7.82 -6.63 -5.13
C GLN A 63 7.57 -7.55 -6.33
N GLU A 64 6.94 -8.70 -6.14
CA GLU A 64 6.57 -9.58 -7.25
C GLU A 64 5.54 -8.92 -8.17
N VAL A 65 4.55 -8.21 -7.62
CA VAL A 65 3.57 -7.47 -8.44
C VAL A 65 4.16 -6.15 -8.96
N CYS A 66 4.79 -5.37 -8.09
CA CYS A 66 5.29 -4.04 -8.39
C CYS A 66 6.42 -4.10 -9.43
N GLY A 67 7.36 -5.04 -9.31
CA GLY A 67 8.48 -5.18 -10.24
C GLY A 67 8.07 -5.55 -11.68
N ASN A 68 6.89 -6.18 -11.84
CA ASN A 68 6.31 -6.55 -13.13
C ASN A 68 5.54 -5.41 -13.81
N ARG A 69 5.25 -4.31 -13.09
CA ARG A 69 4.68 -3.11 -13.71
C ARG A 69 5.63 -2.57 -14.77
N THR A 70 5.07 -2.08 -15.87
CA THR A 70 5.85 -1.49 -16.95
C THR A 70 5.72 0.03 -16.98
N GLU A 71 6.79 0.70 -17.36
CA GLU A 71 6.84 2.13 -17.65
C GLU A 71 7.34 2.35 -19.08
N LEU A 72 6.92 3.45 -19.70
CA LEU A 72 7.38 3.81 -21.03
C LEU A 72 8.75 4.49 -20.93
N CYS A 73 9.76 3.92 -21.58
CA CYS A 73 11.04 4.59 -21.73
C CYS A 73 10.89 5.79 -22.67
N SER A 74 11.24 6.99 -22.20
CA SER A 74 11.16 8.23 -23.00
C SER A 74 12.18 8.31 -24.15
N LEU A 75 13.23 7.48 -24.11
CA LEU A 75 14.29 7.50 -25.13
C LEU A 75 13.96 6.58 -26.31
N CYS A 76 13.53 5.34 -26.04
CA CYS A 76 13.26 4.35 -27.09
C CYS A 76 11.78 3.98 -27.25
N ASN A 77 10.88 4.61 -26.49
CA ASN A 77 9.43 4.35 -26.51
C ASN A 77 9.03 2.87 -26.28
N LYS A 78 9.89 2.09 -25.62
CA LYS A 78 9.58 0.72 -25.21
C LYS A 78 8.98 0.70 -23.81
N TYR A 79 7.98 -0.15 -23.61
CA TYR A 79 7.53 -0.50 -22.27
C TYR A 79 8.55 -1.43 -21.61
N ILE A 80 9.10 -0.99 -20.50
CA ILE A 80 10.13 -1.71 -19.73
C ILE A 80 9.58 -2.05 -18.36
N ARG A 81 9.87 -3.24 -17.83
CA ARG A 81 9.48 -3.58 -16.46
C ARG A 81 10.31 -2.80 -15.46
N LEU A 82 9.74 -2.45 -14.31
CA LEU A 82 10.46 -1.73 -13.26
C LEU A 82 11.71 -2.48 -12.79
N ARG A 83 11.62 -3.81 -12.63
CA ARG A 83 12.78 -4.65 -12.27
C ARG A 83 13.90 -4.63 -13.31
N GLU A 84 13.57 -4.36 -14.57
CA GLU A 84 14.52 -4.34 -15.69
C GLU A 84 15.04 -2.92 -15.99
N ARG A 85 14.51 -1.88 -15.31
CA ARG A 85 14.77 -0.47 -15.62
C ARG A 85 16.26 -0.11 -15.60
N TYR A 86 16.99 -0.53 -14.56
CA TYR A 86 18.42 -0.25 -14.44
C TYR A 86 19.24 -0.91 -15.57
N ASN A 87 18.90 -2.16 -15.94
CA ASN A 87 19.57 -2.83 -17.06
C ASN A 87 19.27 -2.15 -18.39
N HIS A 88 18.02 -1.71 -18.57
CA HIS A 88 17.59 -1.01 -19.76
C HIS A 88 18.29 0.35 -19.90
N GLU A 89 18.35 1.16 -18.84
CA GLU A 89 18.99 2.48 -18.84
C GLU A 89 20.45 2.40 -19.33
N ASN A 90 21.21 1.41 -18.83
CA ASN A 90 22.59 1.19 -19.21
C ASN A 90 22.80 0.72 -20.66
N ARG A 91 21.75 0.18 -21.30
CA ARG A 91 21.81 -0.41 -22.65
C ARG A 91 20.88 0.29 -23.63
N CYS A 92 20.23 1.37 -23.23
CA CYS A 92 19.22 2.05 -24.02
C CYS A 92 19.90 2.72 -25.21
N THR A 93 19.52 2.32 -26.43
CA THR A 93 20.06 2.92 -27.66
C THR A 93 19.36 4.23 -28.03
N GLY A 94 18.25 4.58 -27.36
CA GLY A 94 17.45 5.77 -27.67
C GLY A 94 16.81 5.77 -29.06
N VAL A 95 16.81 4.63 -29.75
CA VAL A 95 16.15 4.48 -31.05
C VAL A 95 14.76 3.89 -30.80
N PRO A 96 13.68 4.62 -31.17
CA PRO A 96 12.34 4.08 -31.19
C PRO A 96 12.31 2.85 -32.10
N ASP A 97 11.78 1.74 -31.60
CA ASP A 97 11.59 0.55 -32.40
C ASP A 97 10.22 0.65 -33.07
N ASP A 98 10.19 1.16 -34.31
CA ASP A 98 8.99 1.25 -35.13
C ASP A 98 8.41 -0.14 -35.50
N ILE A 99 9.03 -1.23 -35.00
CA ILE A 99 8.69 -2.63 -35.28
C ILE A 99 7.73 -3.23 -34.23
N VAL A 100 7.07 -2.44 -33.38
CA VAL A 100 5.84 -2.93 -32.72
C VAL A 100 4.72 -2.91 -33.75
N GLY A 101 4.74 -3.95 -34.58
CA GLY A 101 3.74 -4.24 -35.58
C GLY A 101 2.34 -4.09 -35.03
N THR A 102 1.49 -3.53 -35.88
CA THR A 102 0.04 -3.49 -35.79
C THR A 102 -0.59 -4.89 -35.75
N SER A 103 -0.16 -5.79 -34.86
CA SER A 103 -0.87 -7.05 -34.62
C SER A 103 -1.98 -6.81 -33.59
N ARG A 104 -2.90 -5.92 -33.96
CA ARG A 104 -4.30 -6.14 -33.64
C ARG A 104 -4.83 -7.04 -34.75
N ASP A 105 -4.46 -8.31 -34.73
CA ASP A 105 -5.26 -9.34 -35.40
C ASP A 105 -6.61 -9.40 -34.68
N VAL A 106 -7.50 -8.50 -35.08
CA VAL A 106 -8.93 -8.64 -34.84
C VAL A 106 -9.35 -9.84 -35.69
N ARG A 107 -9.22 -11.05 -35.13
CA ARG A 107 -9.88 -12.22 -35.70
C ARG A 107 -11.37 -11.89 -35.77
N PRO A 108 -12.02 -11.91 -36.95
CA PRO A 108 -13.46 -11.86 -37.02
C PRO A 108 -13.96 -13.13 -36.34
N ALA A 109 -14.56 -13.00 -35.16
CA ALA A 109 -15.18 -14.12 -34.48
C ALA A 109 -16.32 -14.64 -35.36
N GLU A 110 -16.14 -15.85 -35.90
CA GLU A 110 -17.18 -16.58 -36.60
C GLU A 110 -18.42 -16.71 -35.71
N ARG A 111 -19.56 -16.38 -36.31
CA ARG A 111 -20.87 -16.30 -35.66
C ARG A 111 -21.40 -17.70 -35.40
N GLY A 112 -20.93 -18.34 -34.32
CA GLY A 112 -21.51 -19.56 -33.75
C GLY A 112 -22.60 -19.21 -32.73
N GLN A 113 -23.82 -19.69 -32.96
CA GLN A 113 -25.00 -19.48 -32.12
C GLN A 113 -24.83 -20.19 -30.76
N GLY A 114 -25.04 -19.47 -29.64
CA GLY A 114 -25.21 -20.09 -28.33
C GLY A 114 -24.88 -19.18 -27.14
N ALA A 115 -25.86 -19.01 -26.25
CA ALA A 115 -25.84 -18.32 -24.93
C ALA A 115 -25.87 -16.78 -24.91
N GLN A 116 -27.07 -16.27 -24.59
CA GLN A 116 -27.42 -14.88 -24.35
C GLN A 116 -26.65 -14.33 -23.13
N ARG A 117 -25.63 -13.47 -23.37
CA ARG A 117 -24.95 -12.71 -22.31
C ARG A 117 -25.89 -11.62 -21.78
N ARG A 118 -26.13 -11.60 -20.46
CA ARG A 118 -26.74 -10.47 -19.76
C ARG A 118 -25.90 -9.19 -19.99
N PRO A 119 -26.51 -8.04 -20.32
CA PRO A 119 -25.79 -6.78 -20.31
C PRO A 119 -25.36 -6.42 -18.87
N PRO A 120 -24.20 -5.75 -18.67
CA PRO A 120 -23.84 -5.21 -17.37
C PRO A 120 -24.89 -4.17 -16.94
N PRO A 121 -25.15 -4.01 -15.63
CA PRO A 121 -26.13 -3.03 -15.17
C PRO A 121 -25.66 -1.62 -15.56
N GLU A 122 -26.41 -0.99 -16.45
CA GLU A 122 -26.30 0.44 -16.76
C GLU A 122 -26.50 1.24 -15.47
N PHE A 123 -25.40 1.69 -14.88
CA PHE A 123 -25.43 2.64 -13.78
C PHE A 123 -25.86 4.00 -14.36
N SER A 124 -27.17 4.21 -14.40
CA SER A 124 -27.77 5.45 -14.88
C SER A 124 -27.17 6.63 -14.12
N LYS A 125 -26.53 7.55 -14.85
CA LYS A 125 -25.91 8.79 -14.31
C LYS A 125 -26.87 9.57 -13.39
N LYS A 126 -28.18 9.42 -13.57
CA LYS A 126 -29.22 9.99 -12.69
C LYS A 126 -29.14 9.45 -11.25
N ARG A 127 -28.93 8.14 -11.05
CA ARG A 127 -28.80 7.54 -9.71
C ARG A 127 -27.55 8.00 -8.98
N PHE A 128 -26.45 8.21 -9.70
CA PHE A 128 -25.20 8.74 -9.13
C PHE A 128 -25.36 10.19 -8.66
N LEU A 129 -26.07 11.02 -9.44
CA LEU A 129 -26.41 12.39 -9.04
C LEU A 129 -27.35 12.42 -7.82
N PHE A 130 -28.33 11.52 -7.75
CA PHE A 130 -29.20 11.40 -6.58
C PHE A 130 -28.44 10.97 -5.31
N THR A 131 -27.49 10.04 -5.40
CA THR A 131 -26.67 9.64 -4.23
C THR A 131 -25.75 10.76 -3.75
N ILE A 132 -25.15 11.55 -4.65
CA ILE A 132 -24.31 12.69 -4.28
C ILE A 132 -25.15 13.80 -3.61
N ALA A 133 -26.37 14.04 -4.09
CA ALA A 133 -27.27 15.02 -3.48
C ALA A 133 -27.70 14.61 -2.05
N ILE A 134 -27.96 13.32 -1.82
CA ILE A 134 -28.37 12.81 -0.51
C ILE A 134 -27.23 12.88 0.51
N THR A 135 -26.00 12.50 0.12
CA THR A 135 -24.83 12.61 1.02
C THR A 135 -24.42 14.05 1.28
N GLY A 136 -24.55 14.95 0.29
CA GLY A 136 -24.29 16.38 0.45
C GLY A 136 -25.24 17.08 1.42
N ILE A 137 -26.55 16.76 1.37
CA ILE A 137 -27.55 17.35 2.27
C ILE A 137 -27.34 16.89 3.73
N ALA A 138 -26.94 15.63 3.95
CA ALA A 138 -26.66 15.11 5.29
C ALA A 138 -25.47 15.80 5.98
N VAL A 139 -24.43 16.15 5.22
CA VAL A 139 -23.26 16.87 5.75
C VAL A 139 -23.62 18.31 6.13
N ILE A 140 -24.41 19.02 5.30
CA ILE A 140 -24.81 20.41 5.56
C ILE A 140 -25.72 20.52 6.80
N LEU A 141 -26.69 19.61 6.97
CA LEU A 141 -27.56 19.59 8.15
C LEU A 141 -26.79 19.24 9.43
N GLY A 142 -25.82 18.31 9.35
CA GLY A 142 -24.95 17.97 10.48
C GLY A 142 -24.10 19.15 10.96
N SER A 143 -23.56 19.94 10.02
CA SER A 143 -22.73 21.12 10.34
C SER A 143 -23.53 22.29 10.95
N LEU A 144 -24.80 22.47 10.56
CA LEU A 144 -25.65 23.53 11.11
C LEU A 144 -26.17 23.22 12.52
N LEU A 145 -26.38 21.94 12.85
CA LEU A 145 -26.81 21.53 14.19
C LEU A 145 -25.65 21.57 15.22
N PHE A 146 -24.40 21.37 14.78
CA PHE A 146 -23.23 21.43 15.67
C PHE A 146 -22.68 22.84 15.91
N GLN A 147 -23.00 23.82 15.08
CA GLN A 147 -22.62 25.23 15.26
C GLN A 147 -23.53 25.99 16.24
N ARG A 148 -24.61 25.37 16.74
CA ARG A 148 -25.59 26.00 17.64
C ARG A 148 -25.55 25.44 19.05
N LYS A 149 -24.35 25.29 19.61
CA LYS A 149 -24.15 25.23 21.07
C LYS A 149 -23.86 26.66 21.54
N PRO A 150 -24.81 27.37 22.17
CA PRO A 150 -24.56 28.73 22.63
C PRO A 150 -23.60 28.73 23.82
N GLU A 151 -22.56 29.55 23.72
CA GLU A 151 -21.86 30.07 24.88
C GLU A 151 -22.78 31.04 25.64
N ASN A 152 -22.83 30.89 26.96
CA ASN A 152 -23.20 31.84 28.03
C ASN A 152 -24.07 31.17 29.11
N ASN A 153 -23.54 30.91 30.30
CA ASN A 153 -23.47 31.94 31.35
C ASN A 153 -22.78 31.42 32.63
N GLN A 154 -22.04 32.32 33.27
CA GLN A 154 -21.53 32.21 34.63
C GLN A 154 -22.66 32.27 35.69
N MET A 155 -22.27 31.95 36.94
CA MET A 155 -22.86 32.30 38.25
C MET A 155 -23.91 31.33 38.84
N ASN A 156 -23.44 30.42 39.70
CA ASN A 156 -23.69 30.48 41.16
C ASN A 156 -22.74 29.54 41.91
#